data_AF-A0A5D2HX98-F1
#
_entry.id   AF-A0A5D2HX98-F1
#
_cell.length_a   1.000
_cell.length_b   1.000
_cell.length_c   1.000
_cell.angle_alpha   90.00
_cell.angle_beta   90.00
_cell.angle_gamma   90.00
#
_symmetry.space_group_name_H-M   'P 1'
#
loop_
_entity.id
_entity.type
_entity.pdbx_description
1 polymer ?
#
loop_
_entity_poly.entity_id
_entity_poly.type
_entity_poly.pdbx_seq_one_letter_code
_entity_poly.pdbx_strand_id
1 'polypeptide(L)' 'MTRTKRGYIARRRQKKISLFASSFQGAHSRLTRTITQQRIRTLKQLLLNRKILAQIAISNRNCLYMISNDIKK' A
#
# COMPACT_ATOMS: atom_id res chain seq x y z
N MET A 1 -3.22 2.11 -35.78
CA MET A 1 -3.17 1.45 -34.45
C MET A 1 -2.09 2.12 -33.61
N THR A 2 -2.46 2.95 -32.63
CA THR A 2 -1.53 3.82 -31.89
C THR A 2 -0.97 3.12 -30.64
N ARG A 3 0.37 3.01 -30.55
CA ARG A 3 1.08 2.39 -29.41
C ARG A 3 1.47 3.44 -28.37
N THR A 4 0.69 3.60 -27.31
CA THR A 4 1.05 4.49 -26.19
C THR A 4 2.05 3.82 -25.25
N LYS A 5 3.19 4.46 -24.97
CA LYS A 5 4.21 3.93 -24.05
C LYS A 5 3.76 4.09 -22.58
N ARG A 6 3.70 2.97 -21.83
CA ARG A 6 3.20 2.92 -20.43
C ARG A 6 4.23 3.34 -19.36
N GLY A 7 5.51 3.50 -19.71
CA GLY A 7 6.62 3.55 -18.77
C GLY A 7 6.47 4.55 -17.61
N TYR A 8 6.11 5.79 -17.91
CA TYR A 8 5.94 6.82 -16.88
C TYR A 8 4.79 6.50 -15.91
N ILE A 9 3.63 6.10 -16.45
CA ILE A 9 2.45 5.76 -15.64
C ILE A 9 2.74 4.55 -14.74
N ALA A 10 3.46 3.54 -15.25
CA ALA A 10 3.86 2.37 -14.47
C ALA A 10 4.77 2.73 -13.29
N ARG A 11 5.83 3.54 -13.54
CA ARG A 11 6.74 4.01 -12.48
C ARG A 11 6.01 4.83 -11.41
N ARG A 12 5.10 5.73 -11.82
CA ARG A 12 4.29 6.52 -10.89
C ARG A 12 3.44 5.64 -9.98
N ARG A 13 2.80 4.59 -10.51
CA ARG A 13 2.02 3.62 -9.72
C ARG A 13 2.91 2.85 -8.75
N GLN A 14 4.09 2.41 -9.18
CA GLN A 14 5.04 1.71 -8.31
C GLN A 14 5.55 2.58 -7.16
N LYS A 15 5.90 3.85 -7.43
CA LYS A 15 6.35 4.78 -6.38
C LYS A 15 5.27 5.03 -5.33
N LYS A 16 3.99 5.17 -5.74
CA LYS A 16 2.86 5.29 -4.81
C LYS A 16 2.72 4.07 -3.89
N ILE A 17 2.90 2.87 -4.45
CA ILE A 17 2.80 1.61 -3.71
C ILE A 17 4.01 1.41 -2.78
N SER A 18 5.21 1.78 -3.21
CA SER A 18 6.42 1.72 -2.38
C SER A 18 6.36 2.66 -1.17
N LEU A 19 5.82 3.88 -1.34
CA LEU A 19 5.63 4.83 -0.24
C LEU A 19 4.69 4.29 0.86
N PHE A 20 3.68 3.52 0.47
CA PHE A 20 2.79 2.82 1.41
C PHE A 20 3.54 1.75 2.22
N ALA A 21 4.59 1.15 1.63
CA ALA A 21 5.26 0.00 2.19
C ALA A 21 6.60 0.26 2.86
N SER A 22 6.99 1.53 2.97
CA SER A 22 8.29 1.95 3.50
C SER A 22 8.58 1.47 4.93
N SER A 23 7.54 1.23 5.73
CA SER A 23 7.67 0.71 7.09
C SER A 23 7.59 -0.81 7.21
N PHE A 24 7.31 -1.54 6.12
CA PHE A 24 7.29 -3.01 6.18
C PHE A 24 8.71 -3.56 6.12
N GLN A 25 8.93 -4.67 6.81
CA GLN A 25 10.24 -5.30 6.86
C GLN A 25 10.41 -6.34 5.74
N GLY A 26 11.65 -6.50 5.28
CA GLY A 26 12.04 -7.56 4.35
C GLY A 26 11.39 -7.47 2.96
N ALA A 27 10.90 -8.60 2.45
CA ALA A 27 10.34 -8.68 1.11
C ALA A 27 9.10 -7.79 0.90
N HIS A 28 8.36 -7.48 1.97
CA HIS A 28 7.13 -6.68 1.93
C HIS A 28 7.34 -5.19 1.69
N SER A 29 8.57 -4.67 1.70
CA SER A 29 8.90 -3.28 1.30
C SER A 29 9.68 -3.19 0.00
N ARG A 30 10.22 -4.32 -0.50
CA ARG A 30 11.10 -4.36 -1.68
C ARG A 30 10.37 -4.84 -2.94
N LEU A 31 9.50 -5.85 -2.84
CA LEU A 31 8.84 -6.43 -4.00
C LEU A 31 7.44 -5.85 -4.20
N THR A 32 7.14 -5.42 -5.43
CA THR A 32 5.82 -4.82 -5.74
C THR A 32 4.66 -5.80 -5.53
N ARG A 33 4.87 -7.09 -5.79
CA ARG A 33 3.86 -8.15 -5.62
C ARG A 33 3.52 -8.42 -4.15
N THR A 34 4.51 -8.41 -3.27
CA THR A 34 4.31 -8.65 -1.84
C THR A 34 3.69 -7.44 -1.16
N ILE A 35 4.03 -6.22 -1.62
CA ILE A 35 3.42 -4.98 -1.14
C ILE A 35 1.92 -4.96 -1.46
N THR A 36 1.53 -5.30 -2.69
CA THR A 36 0.12 -5.30 -3.08
C THR A 36 -0.68 -6.36 -2.32
N GLN A 37 -0.10 -7.54 -2.10
CA GLN A 37 -0.68 -8.57 -1.24
C GLN A 37 -0.85 -8.08 0.20
N GLN A 38 0.17 -7.42 0.77
CA GLN A 38 0.09 -6.87 2.12
C GLN A 38 -0.96 -5.76 2.22
N ARG A 39 -1.11 -4.94 1.17
CA ARG A 39 -2.16 -3.91 1.09
C ARG A 39 -3.57 -4.50 1.08
N ILE A 40 -3.80 -5.56 0.30
CA ILE A 40 -5.12 -6.24 0.28
C ILE A 40 -5.40 -6.91 1.64
N ARG A 41 -4.39 -7.56 2.22
CA ARG A 41 -4.50 -8.21 3.54
C ARG A 41 -4.80 -7.20 4.65
N THR A 42 -4.13 -6.06 4.64
CA THR A 42 -4.35 -4.98 5.63
C THR A 42 -5.74 -4.38 5.51
N LEU A 43 -6.23 -4.10 4.29
CA LEU A 43 -7.61 -3.62 4.09
C LEU A 43 -8.65 -4.61 4.59
N LYS A 44 -8.46 -5.91 4.30
CA LYS A 44 -9.35 -6.97 4.80
C LYS A 44 -9.33 -7.07 6.33
N GLN A 45 -8.16 -6.97 6.95
CA GLN A 45 -8.03 -7.04 8.40
C GLN A 45 -8.58 -5.79 9.11
N LEU A 46 -8.52 -4.62 8.47
CA LEU A 46 -9.05 -3.38 9.02
C LEU A 46 -10.56 -3.45 9.27
N LEU A 47 -11.29 -4.06 8.34
CA LEU A 47 -12.74 -4.28 8.46
C LEU A 47 -13.11 -5.30 9.53
N LEU A 48 -12.22 -6.24 9.86
CA LEU A 48 -12.54 -7.41 10.68
C LEU A 48 -11.91 -7.38 12.09
N ASN A 49 -10.84 -6.63 12.32
CA ASN A 49 -10.06 -6.73 13.57
C ASN A 49 -9.46 -5.39 14.04
N ARG A 50 -10.01 -4.85 15.14
CA ARG A 50 -9.58 -3.56 15.73
C ARG A 50 -8.18 -3.60 16.34
N LYS A 51 -7.71 -4.74 16.86
CA LYS A 51 -6.36 -4.86 17.45
C LYS A 51 -5.27 -4.67 16.40
N ILE A 52 -5.50 -5.22 15.21
CA ILE A 52 -4.58 -5.11 14.08
C ILE A 52 -4.54 -3.67 13.55
N LEU A 53 -5.70 -3.01 13.46
CA LEU A 53 -5.77 -1.60 13.10
C LEU A 53 -4.97 -0.73 14.07
N ALA A 54 -5.08 -0.94 15.38
CA ALA A 54 -4.29 -0.22 16.38
C ALA A 54 -2.78 -0.46 16.18
N GLN A 55 -2.36 -1.69 15.89
CA GLN A 55 -0.95 -2.00 15.64
C GLN A 55 -0.40 -1.29 14.39
N ILE A 56 -1.19 -1.26 13.30
CA ILE A 56 -0.83 -0.54 12.06
C ILE A 56 -0.77 0.97 12.33
N ALA A 57 -1.71 1.49 13.13
CA ALA A 57 -1.79 2.89 13.50
C ALA A 57 -0.56 3.36 14.28
N ILE A 58 -0.08 2.53 15.21
CA ILE A 58 1.12 2.79 16.00
C ILE A 58 2.37 2.69 15.12
N SER A 59 2.41 1.71 14.22
CA SER A 59 3.58 1.41 13.37
C SER A 59 3.88 2.48 12.32
N ASN A 60 2.87 3.06 11.66
CA ASN A 60 3.13 4.00 10.57
C ASN A 60 1.96 4.96 10.28
N ARG A 61 2.19 6.26 10.53
CA ARG A 61 1.26 7.35 10.24
C ARG A 61 0.98 7.56 8.74
N ASN A 62 2.00 7.39 7.88
CA ASN A 62 1.86 7.56 6.42
C ASN A 62 1.03 6.43 5.80
N CYS A 63 1.18 5.20 6.29
CA CYS A 63 0.38 4.05 5.88
C CYS A 63 -1.10 4.28 6.20
N LEU A 64 -1.41 4.74 7.41
CA LEU A 64 -2.77 5.12 7.79
C LEU A 64 -3.35 6.24 6.92
N TYR A 65 -2.59 7.30 6.66
CA TYR A 65 -3.04 8.41 5.83
C TYR A 65 -3.41 7.96 4.41
N MET A 66 -2.60 7.06 3.84
CA MET A 66 -2.88 6.46 2.54
C MET A 66 -4.16 5.61 2.55
N ILE A 67 -4.37 4.80 3.59
CA ILE A 67 -5.57 3.98 3.76
C ILE A 67 -6.81 4.86 3.93
N SER A 68 -6.73 5.90 4.76
CA SER A 68 -7.84 6.85 4.96
C SER A 68 -8.22 7.53 3.66
N ASN A 69 -7.25 7.96 2.85
CA ASN A 69 -7.51 8.55 1.54
C ASN A 69 -8.09 7.57 0.53
N ASP A 70 -7.75 6.28 0.60
CA ASP A 70 -8.37 5.26 -0.25
C ASP A 70 -9.81 4.93 0.18
N ILE A 71 -10.15 5.05 1.47
CA ILE A 71 -11.51 4.84 1.99
C ILE A 71 -12.41 6.06 1.71
N LYS A 72 -11.86 7.27 1.79
CA LYS A 72 -12.58 8.53 1.53
C LYS A 72 -12.85 8.79 0.04
N LYS A 73 -12.16 8.07 -0.84
CA LYS A 73 -12.30 8.20 -2.29
C LYS A 73 -13.42 7.30 -2.79
#